data_AF-A0A8T4M3T0-F1
#
_entry.id   AF-A0A8T4M3T0-F1
#
_cell.length_a   1.000
_cell.length_b   1.000
_cell.length_c   1.000
_cell.angle_alpha   90.00
_cell.angle_beta   90.00
_cell.angle_gamma   90.00
#
_symmetry.space_group_name_H-M   'P 1'
#
loop_
_entity.id
_entity.type
_entity.pdbx_description
1 polymer ?
#
loop_
_entity_poly.entity_id
_entity_poly.type
_entity_poly.pdbx_seq_one_letter_code
_entity_poly.pdbx_strand_id
1 'polypeptide(L)'
;MITKENIDTGKKIYDQLSGWKKRREAIISLFGQNTRNNSTKVVLPKIATIDKYYSTSIYNPDELAEYIVSIKHLDEMLKEGNPEAVEQIRQFKLNGKLKNILSFASKYCHFHKTDSYPIYDQYAALALQKLSDWRDFPESQSQKRTFAYFREGVVSLKNKNGLANISFEDFDSFLWLFGQLESLNSGKSKINKEVSALYKKDSELFYKLR
;
A
#
# COMPACT_ATOMS: atom_id res chain seq x y z
N MET A 1 13.10 10.83 15.91
CA MET A 1 11.65 10.99 16.15
C MET A 1 11.07 11.48 14.84
N ILE A 2 10.03 10.83 14.31
CA ILE A 2 9.39 11.27 13.06
C ILE A 2 8.53 12.48 13.40
N THR A 3 8.62 13.52 12.59
CA THR A 3 7.87 14.76 12.79
C THR A 3 6.91 15.00 11.64
N LYS A 4 6.01 15.98 11.80
CA LYS A 4 5.15 16.44 10.70
C LYS A 4 5.96 16.97 9.51
N GLU A 5 7.13 17.58 9.76
CA GLU A 5 8.02 18.07 8.70
C GLU A 5 8.55 16.92 7.82
N ASN A 6 8.83 15.76 8.40
CA ASN A 6 9.21 14.58 7.60
C ASN A 6 8.07 14.14 6.67
N ILE A 7 6.82 14.18 7.16
CA ILE A 7 5.62 13.85 6.36
C ILE A 7 5.42 14.88 5.24
N ASP A 8 5.52 16.18 5.57
CA ASP A 8 5.37 17.26 4.60
C ASP A 8 6.49 17.24 3.55
N THR A 9 7.69 16.82 3.93
CA THR A 9 8.78 16.53 2.98
C THR A 9 8.42 15.38 2.05
N GLY A 10 7.86 14.29 2.58
CA GLY A 10 7.34 13.19 1.77
C GLY A 10 6.33 13.65 0.72
N LYS A 11 5.41 14.54 1.10
CA LYS A 11 4.45 15.15 0.16
C LYS A 11 5.13 15.96 -0.93
N LYS A 12 6.09 16.83 -0.56
CA LYS A 12 6.87 17.64 -1.53
C LYS A 12 7.64 16.80 -2.53
N ILE A 13 8.17 15.66 -2.09
CA ILE A 13 8.83 14.70 -2.99
C ILE A 13 7.78 14.04 -3.89
N TYR A 14 6.69 13.55 -3.30
CA TYR A 14 5.61 12.88 -4.03
C TYR A 14 5.00 13.76 -5.13
N ASP A 15 4.81 15.05 -4.86
CA ASP A 15 4.29 16.03 -5.82
C ASP A 15 5.18 16.21 -7.06
N GLN A 16 6.46 15.90 -6.96
CA GLN A 16 7.40 15.94 -8.07
C GLN A 16 7.40 14.65 -8.92
N LEU A 17 6.77 13.58 -8.43
CA LEU A 17 6.65 12.30 -9.14
C LEU A 17 5.46 12.33 -10.11
N SER A 18 5.55 13.18 -11.14
CA SER A 18 4.43 13.47 -12.05
C SER A 18 3.77 12.25 -12.68
N GLY A 19 4.55 11.21 -13.04
CA GLY A 19 4.01 9.98 -13.60
C GLY A 19 3.29 9.14 -12.55
N TRP A 20 3.81 9.11 -11.33
CA TRP A 20 3.19 8.42 -10.20
C TRP A 20 1.88 9.11 -9.76
N LYS A 21 1.85 10.43 -9.74
CA LYS A 21 0.64 11.22 -9.48
C LYS A 21 -0.48 10.91 -10.47
N LYS A 22 -0.18 10.95 -11.78
CA LYS A 22 -1.15 10.60 -12.84
C LYS A 22 -1.72 9.19 -12.68
N ARG A 23 -0.85 8.21 -12.37
CA ARG A 23 -1.27 6.81 -12.12
C ARG A 23 -2.21 6.71 -10.92
N ARG A 24 -1.90 7.42 -9.83
CA ARG A 24 -2.74 7.45 -8.63
C ARG A 24 -4.10 8.09 -8.91
N GLU A 25 -4.12 9.24 -9.57
CA GLU A 25 -5.36 9.94 -9.95
C GLU A 25 -6.25 9.07 -10.84
N ALA A 26 -5.66 8.32 -11.79
CA ALA A 26 -6.40 7.37 -12.61
C ALA A 26 -7.06 6.25 -11.79
N ILE A 27 -6.36 5.71 -10.78
CA ILE A 27 -6.94 4.70 -9.89
C ILE A 27 -8.06 5.30 -9.04
N ILE A 28 -7.86 6.48 -8.44
CA ILE A 28 -8.89 7.16 -7.64
C ILE A 28 -10.14 7.41 -8.48
N SER A 29 -9.97 7.91 -9.71
CA SER A 29 -11.08 8.13 -10.64
C SER A 29 -11.82 6.82 -10.94
N LEU A 30 -11.08 5.75 -11.23
CA LEU A 30 -11.66 4.43 -11.52
C LEU A 30 -12.48 3.90 -10.34
N PHE A 31 -11.93 3.95 -9.11
CA PHE A 31 -12.60 3.47 -7.91
C PHE A 31 -13.79 4.35 -7.51
N GLY A 32 -13.66 5.67 -7.65
CA GLY A 32 -14.75 6.62 -7.36
C GLY A 32 -15.96 6.44 -8.28
N GLN A 33 -15.74 6.13 -9.56
CA GLN A 33 -16.82 5.82 -10.50
C GLN A 33 -17.43 4.42 -10.26
N ASN A 34 -16.71 3.56 -9.55
CA ASN A 34 -17.03 2.15 -9.41
C ASN A 34 -16.93 1.71 -7.95
N THR A 35 -17.77 2.25 -7.07
CA THR A 35 -17.63 2.01 -5.62
C THR A 35 -18.02 0.59 -5.17
N ARG A 36 -18.77 -0.15 -5.98
CA ARG A 36 -19.22 -1.52 -5.69
C ARG A 36 -18.28 -2.59 -6.24
N ASN A 37 -18.39 -3.81 -5.73
CA ASN A 37 -17.64 -4.99 -6.19
C ASN A 37 -18.56 -6.14 -6.61
N ASN A 38 -19.67 -5.82 -7.28
CA ASN A 38 -20.78 -6.74 -7.57
C ASN A 38 -20.73 -7.43 -8.95
N SER A 39 -19.73 -7.13 -9.78
CA SER A 39 -19.56 -7.80 -11.07
C SER A 39 -18.10 -7.78 -11.53
N THR A 40 -17.71 -8.80 -12.30
CA THR A 40 -16.35 -8.90 -12.86
C THR A 40 -16.05 -7.74 -13.80
N LYS A 41 -17.04 -7.22 -14.54
CA LYS A 41 -16.90 -6.02 -15.39
C LYS A 41 -16.45 -4.78 -14.61
N VAL A 42 -16.82 -4.67 -13.34
CA VAL A 42 -16.43 -3.58 -12.45
C VAL A 42 -15.11 -3.88 -11.73
N VAL A 43 -14.91 -5.12 -11.31
CA VAL A 43 -13.75 -5.54 -10.50
C VAL A 43 -12.49 -5.73 -11.34
N LEU A 44 -12.59 -6.30 -12.54
CA LEU A 44 -11.44 -6.63 -13.39
C LEU A 44 -10.61 -5.38 -13.77
N PRO A 45 -11.20 -4.24 -14.18
CA PRO A 45 -10.43 -3.01 -14.43
C PRO A 45 -9.67 -2.52 -13.19
N LYS A 46 -10.25 -2.65 -11.98
CA LYS A 46 -9.58 -2.29 -10.73
C LYS A 46 -8.36 -3.18 -10.48
N ILE A 47 -8.52 -4.50 -10.63
CA ILE A 47 -7.41 -5.46 -10.51
C ILE A 47 -6.30 -5.10 -11.49
N ALA A 48 -6.63 -4.97 -12.77
CA ALA A 48 -5.66 -4.72 -13.83
C ALA A 48 -4.90 -3.40 -13.62
N THR A 49 -5.60 -2.34 -13.19
CA THR A 49 -4.99 -1.03 -12.96
C THR A 49 -4.05 -1.04 -11.75
N ILE A 50 -4.49 -1.63 -10.63
CA ILE A 50 -3.62 -1.79 -9.45
C ILE A 50 -2.40 -2.64 -9.80
N ASP A 51 -2.60 -3.79 -10.44
CA ASP A 51 -1.50 -4.68 -10.76
C ASP A 51 -0.47 -4.04 -11.69
N LYS A 52 -0.95 -3.31 -12.70
CA LYS A 52 -0.09 -2.59 -13.64
C LYS A 52 0.73 -1.49 -12.97
N TYR A 53 0.12 -0.69 -12.08
CA TYR A 53 0.78 0.50 -11.52
C TYR A 53 1.56 0.20 -10.24
N TYR A 54 1.10 -0.74 -9.43
CA TYR A 54 1.76 -1.12 -8.17
C TYR A 54 2.54 -2.44 -8.26
N SER A 55 2.58 -3.08 -9.42
CA SER A 55 3.40 -4.30 -9.68
C SER A 55 3.11 -5.42 -8.66
N THR A 56 1.84 -5.76 -8.49
CA THR A 56 1.42 -6.74 -7.48
C THR A 56 1.54 -8.20 -7.92
N SER A 57 1.90 -8.44 -9.17
CA SER A 57 2.12 -9.77 -9.77
C SER A 57 0.88 -10.69 -9.69
N ILE A 58 -0.29 -10.17 -10.06
CA ILE A 58 -1.51 -10.97 -10.16
C ILE A 58 -1.46 -11.87 -11.40
N TYR A 59 -1.40 -13.18 -11.17
CA TYR A 59 -1.25 -14.18 -12.23
C TYR A 59 -2.54 -14.48 -13.02
N ASN A 60 -3.68 -14.55 -12.32
CA ASN A 60 -4.97 -14.81 -12.95
C ASN A 60 -5.99 -13.75 -12.47
N PRO A 61 -6.11 -12.61 -13.20
CA PRO A 61 -6.99 -11.52 -12.78
C PRO A 61 -8.47 -11.87 -12.94
N ASP A 62 -8.83 -12.79 -13.85
CA ASP A 62 -10.21 -13.21 -14.08
C ASP A 62 -10.75 -14.02 -12.90
N GLU A 63 -10.03 -15.06 -12.47
CA GLU A 63 -10.39 -15.84 -11.28
C GLU A 63 -10.40 -14.98 -10.00
N LEU A 64 -9.46 -14.03 -9.88
CA LEU A 64 -9.45 -13.11 -8.75
C LEU A 64 -10.67 -12.17 -8.78
N ALA A 65 -11.11 -11.73 -9.96
CA ALA A 65 -12.30 -10.90 -10.09
C ALA A 65 -13.56 -11.67 -9.65
N GLU A 66 -13.73 -12.90 -10.12
CA GLU A 66 -14.83 -13.79 -9.71
C GLU A 66 -14.81 -14.03 -8.20
N TYR A 67 -13.61 -14.29 -7.64
CA TYR A 67 -13.43 -14.47 -6.22
C TYR A 67 -13.86 -13.23 -5.43
N ILE A 68 -13.39 -12.03 -5.79
CA ILE A 68 -13.74 -10.78 -5.10
C ILE A 68 -15.25 -10.54 -5.15
N VAL A 69 -15.90 -10.79 -6.30
CA VAL A 69 -17.36 -10.67 -6.45
C VAL A 69 -18.12 -11.65 -5.55
N SER A 70 -17.54 -12.81 -5.27
CA SER A 70 -18.16 -13.83 -4.40
C SER A 70 -18.07 -13.51 -2.90
N ILE A 71 -17.23 -12.56 -2.48
CA ILE A 71 -17.05 -12.22 -1.06
C ILE A 71 -18.31 -11.51 -0.55
N LYS A 72 -19.00 -12.16 0.38
CA LYS A 72 -20.19 -11.58 1.03
C LYS A 72 -19.81 -10.38 1.88
N HIS A 73 -20.64 -9.34 1.85
CA HIS A 73 -20.49 -8.11 2.66
C HIS A 73 -19.20 -7.33 2.40
N LEU A 74 -18.49 -7.56 1.28
CA LEU A 74 -17.24 -6.86 0.98
C LEU A 74 -17.42 -5.34 0.92
N ASP A 75 -18.43 -4.87 0.20
CA ASP A 75 -18.70 -3.43 0.06
C ASP A 75 -19.01 -2.75 1.41
N GLU A 76 -19.67 -3.46 2.33
CA GLU A 76 -19.97 -2.98 3.68
C GLU A 76 -18.69 -2.85 4.50
N MET A 77 -17.87 -3.90 4.53
CA MET A 77 -16.57 -3.89 5.22
C MET A 77 -15.67 -2.77 4.70
N LEU A 78 -15.60 -2.58 3.39
CA LEU A 78 -14.81 -1.51 2.75
C LEU A 78 -15.30 -0.12 3.16
N LYS A 79 -16.63 0.09 3.18
CA LYS A 79 -17.23 1.36 3.59
C LYS A 79 -16.93 1.70 5.05
N GLU A 80 -16.93 0.70 5.93
CA GLU A 80 -16.64 0.82 7.35
C GLU A 80 -15.13 0.93 7.66
N GLY A 81 -14.26 0.63 6.69
CA GLY A 81 -12.83 0.58 6.96
C GLY A 81 -12.41 -0.65 7.76
N ASN A 82 -13.20 -1.73 7.71
CA ASN A 82 -12.97 -2.96 8.44
C ASN A 82 -11.72 -3.70 7.88
N PRO A 83 -10.68 -3.97 8.70
CA PRO A 83 -9.48 -4.71 8.30
C PRO A 83 -9.76 -6.10 7.70
N GLU A 84 -10.88 -6.72 8.06
CA GLU A 84 -11.29 -8.04 7.57
C GLU A 84 -11.49 -8.05 6.04
N ALA A 85 -11.81 -6.91 5.41
CA ALA A 85 -11.88 -6.82 3.95
C ALA A 85 -10.55 -7.24 3.28
N VAL A 86 -9.42 -6.82 3.84
CA VAL A 86 -8.09 -7.18 3.35
C VAL A 86 -7.83 -8.68 3.57
N GLU A 87 -8.22 -9.19 4.74
CA GLU A 87 -8.07 -10.59 5.12
C GLU A 87 -8.87 -11.52 4.22
N GLN A 88 -10.12 -11.18 3.89
CA GLN A 88 -10.98 -11.92 2.98
C GLN A 88 -10.40 -11.92 1.55
N ILE A 89 -10.03 -10.76 1.01
CA ILE A 89 -9.45 -10.70 -0.34
C ILE A 89 -8.18 -11.55 -0.43
N ARG A 90 -7.31 -11.52 0.59
CA ARG A 90 -6.05 -12.28 0.55
C ARG A 90 -6.21 -13.80 0.69
N GLN A 91 -7.40 -14.30 1.03
CA GLN A 91 -7.68 -15.75 1.06
C GLN A 91 -7.84 -16.35 -0.35
N PHE A 92 -7.70 -15.56 -1.42
CA PHE A 92 -7.72 -16.04 -2.79
C PHE A 92 -6.75 -17.22 -3.00
N LYS A 93 -7.29 -18.29 -3.60
CA LYS A 93 -6.54 -19.48 -4.00
C LYS A 93 -6.60 -19.61 -5.51
N LEU A 94 -5.44 -19.82 -6.13
CA LEU A 94 -5.33 -20.18 -7.54
C LEU A 94 -4.90 -21.64 -7.62
N ASN A 95 -5.68 -22.46 -8.33
CA ASN A 95 -5.48 -23.92 -8.40
C ASN A 95 -5.35 -24.57 -7.01
N GLY A 96 -6.22 -24.16 -6.07
CA GLY A 96 -6.23 -24.65 -4.68
C GLY A 96 -5.09 -24.16 -3.79
N LYS A 97 -4.13 -23.40 -4.32
CA LYS A 97 -2.97 -22.87 -3.56
C LYS A 97 -3.20 -21.42 -3.17
N LEU A 98 -3.03 -21.13 -1.87
CA LEU A 98 -3.06 -19.76 -1.35
C LEU A 98 -1.97 -18.92 -2.02
N LYS A 99 -2.32 -17.72 -2.47
CA LYS A 99 -1.38 -16.78 -3.10
C LYS A 99 -1.03 -15.66 -2.13
N ASN A 100 0.24 -15.24 -2.14
CA ASN A 100 0.68 -14.10 -1.35
C ASN A 100 0.27 -12.79 -2.04
N ILE A 101 -0.99 -12.39 -1.86
CA ILE A 101 -1.57 -11.17 -2.46
C ILE A 101 -1.89 -10.09 -1.42
N LEU A 102 -1.31 -10.14 -0.22
CA LEU A 102 -1.54 -9.13 0.83
C LEU A 102 -1.25 -7.70 0.34
N SER A 103 -0.17 -7.54 -0.43
CA SER A 103 0.19 -6.26 -1.06
C SER A 103 -0.91 -5.75 -2.00
N PHE A 104 -1.52 -6.63 -2.77
CA PHE A 104 -2.66 -6.29 -3.62
C PHE A 104 -3.91 -5.98 -2.80
N ALA A 105 -4.27 -6.85 -1.86
CA ALA A 105 -5.49 -6.73 -1.06
C ALA A 105 -5.53 -5.42 -0.26
N SER A 106 -4.40 -5.03 0.35
CA SER A 106 -4.29 -3.75 1.07
C SER A 106 -4.47 -2.55 0.14
N LYS A 107 -3.89 -2.57 -1.07
CA LYS A 107 -4.06 -1.50 -2.07
C LYS A 107 -5.49 -1.41 -2.58
N TYR A 108 -6.10 -2.56 -2.85
CA TYR A 108 -7.49 -2.62 -3.27
C TYR A 108 -8.42 -1.96 -2.24
N CYS A 109 -8.22 -2.26 -0.95
CA CYS A 109 -8.98 -1.66 0.13
C CYS A 109 -8.63 -0.17 0.32
N HIS A 110 -7.36 0.20 0.22
CA HIS A 110 -6.91 1.61 0.27
C HIS A 110 -7.62 2.45 -0.78
N PHE A 111 -7.73 2.00 -2.02
CA PHE A 111 -8.39 2.79 -3.06
C PHE A 111 -9.92 2.84 -2.95
N HIS A 112 -10.53 1.93 -2.18
CA HIS A 112 -11.94 2.06 -1.76
C HIS A 112 -12.12 3.05 -0.61
N LYS A 113 -11.15 3.18 0.30
CA LYS A 113 -11.20 4.08 1.46
C LYS A 113 -9.79 4.47 1.95
N THR A 114 -9.22 5.52 1.36
CA THR A 114 -7.80 5.89 1.53
C THR A 114 -7.44 6.25 2.98
N ASP A 115 -8.39 6.78 3.73
CA ASP A 115 -8.20 7.16 5.14
C ASP A 115 -8.27 6.00 6.15
N SER A 116 -8.56 4.77 5.71
CA SER A 116 -8.79 3.64 6.64
C SER A 116 -7.79 2.49 6.50
N TYR A 117 -7.21 2.32 5.32
CA TYR A 117 -6.33 1.20 5.01
C TYR A 117 -4.93 1.69 4.64
N PRO A 118 -3.92 1.53 5.52
CA PRO A 118 -2.54 1.74 5.10
C PRO A 118 -2.14 0.71 4.04
N ILE A 119 -1.32 1.13 3.07
CA ILE A 119 -0.82 0.25 2.01
C ILE A 119 0.28 -0.65 2.56
N TYR A 120 0.08 -1.96 2.47
CA TYR A 120 1.14 -2.92 2.73
C TYR A 120 1.96 -3.13 1.44
N ASP A 121 3.25 -2.83 1.50
CA ASP A 121 4.25 -3.28 0.53
C ASP A 121 5.63 -3.45 1.17
N GLN A 122 6.61 -3.91 0.38
CA GLN A 122 7.96 -4.16 0.87
C GLN A 122 8.66 -2.91 1.41
N TYR A 123 8.39 -1.72 0.86
CA TYR A 123 9.03 -0.47 1.29
C TYR A 123 8.35 0.07 2.54
N ALA A 124 7.02 0.02 2.62
CA ALA A 124 6.29 0.38 3.83
C ALA A 124 6.66 -0.54 5.00
N ALA A 125 6.76 -1.85 4.76
CA ALA A 125 7.24 -2.81 5.77
C ALA A 125 8.70 -2.55 6.17
N LEU A 126 9.58 -2.20 5.22
CA LEU A 126 10.97 -1.85 5.53
C LEU A 126 11.06 -0.56 6.36
N ALA A 127 10.32 0.47 6.00
CA ALA A 127 10.26 1.72 6.76
C ALA A 127 9.78 1.47 8.18
N LEU A 128 8.70 0.70 8.34
CA LEU A 128 8.14 0.38 9.65
C LEU A 128 9.13 -0.39 10.53
N GLN A 129 9.91 -1.32 9.96
CA GLN A 129 11.01 -2.02 10.67
C GLN A 129 12.16 -1.12 11.09
N LYS A 130 12.44 -0.06 10.32
CA LYS A 130 13.54 0.88 10.60
C LYS A 130 13.15 1.96 11.61
N LEU A 131 11.86 2.27 11.68
CA LEU A 131 11.31 3.35 12.49
C LEU A 131 10.65 2.88 13.78
N SER A 132 10.51 1.56 13.99
CA SER A 132 9.86 0.97 15.16
C SER A 132 10.37 -0.44 15.46
N ASP A 133 9.90 -1.03 16.56
CA ASP A 133 10.16 -2.43 16.93
C ASP A 133 9.29 -3.44 16.16
N TRP A 134 8.50 -2.98 15.19
CA TRP A 134 7.70 -3.85 14.33
C TRP A 134 8.61 -4.71 13.45
N ARG A 135 8.24 -5.97 13.22
CA ARG A 135 8.98 -6.90 12.37
C ARG A 135 8.09 -7.46 11.28
N ASP A 136 8.66 -7.70 10.10
CA ASP A 136 7.98 -8.51 9.09
C ASP A 136 8.30 -10.01 9.31
N PHE A 137 7.49 -10.86 8.70
CA PHE A 137 7.66 -12.31 8.76
C PHE A 137 8.14 -12.87 7.42
N PRO A 138 9.06 -13.84 7.39
CA PRO A 138 9.43 -14.51 6.15
C PRO A 138 8.23 -15.27 5.56
N GLU A 139 8.32 -15.66 4.28
CA GLU A 139 7.24 -16.38 3.57
C GLU A 139 6.83 -17.69 4.27
N SER A 140 7.78 -18.39 4.90
CA SER A 140 7.55 -19.58 5.73
C SER A 140 6.67 -19.34 6.96
N GLN A 141 6.47 -18.07 7.35
CA GLN A 141 5.62 -17.63 8.44
C GLN A 141 4.54 -16.64 7.96
N SER A 142 4.15 -16.68 6.69
CA SER A 142 3.18 -15.78 6.06
C SER A 142 1.81 -15.72 6.76
N GLN A 143 1.42 -16.78 7.49
CA GLN A 143 0.22 -16.79 8.33
C GLN A 143 0.26 -15.77 9.48
N LYS A 144 1.46 -15.43 9.99
CA LYS A 144 1.64 -14.39 11.02
C LYS A 144 1.60 -12.97 10.46
N ARG A 145 1.77 -12.84 9.14
CA ARG A 145 1.71 -11.56 8.42
C ARG A 145 0.25 -11.22 8.13
N THR A 146 -0.47 -10.81 9.17
CA THR A 146 -1.84 -10.29 9.05
C THR A 146 -1.83 -8.80 8.73
N PHE A 147 -2.85 -8.33 8.04
CA PHE A 147 -3.04 -6.92 7.78
C PHE A 147 -3.27 -6.14 9.09
N ALA A 148 -4.01 -6.73 10.03
CA ALA A 148 -4.23 -6.14 11.36
C ALA A 148 -2.90 -5.85 12.07
N TYR A 149 -1.96 -6.81 12.09
CA TYR A 149 -0.65 -6.63 12.72
C TYR A 149 0.18 -5.52 12.05
N PHE A 150 0.13 -5.43 10.73
CA PHE A 150 0.77 -4.31 10.01
C PHE A 150 0.12 -2.97 10.35
N ARG A 151 -1.22 -2.88 10.29
CA ARG A 151 -1.98 -1.67 10.59
C ARG A 151 -1.74 -1.19 12.01
N GLU A 152 -1.71 -2.08 12.99
CA GLU A 152 -1.37 -1.78 14.38
C GLU A 152 0.04 -1.22 14.51
N GLY A 153 1.02 -1.77 13.78
CA GLY A 153 2.38 -1.22 13.71
C GLY A 153 2.40 0.22 13.19
N VAL A 154 1.69 0.50 12.09
CA VAL A 154 1.57 1.86 11.52
C VAL A 154 0.90 2.82 12.52
N VAL A 155 -0.22 2.41 13.13
CA VAL A 155 -0.93 3.22 14.13
C VAL A 155 -0.06 3.49 15.35
N SER A 156 0.65 2.49 15.86
CA SER A 156 1.58 2.63 16.98
C SER A 156 2.70 3.62 16.64
N LEU A 157 3.28 3.53 15.44
CA LEU A 157 4.31 4.46 14.98
C LEU A 157 3.77 5.89 14.90
N LYS A 158 2.58 6.10 14.34
CA LYS A 158 1.93 7.42 14.30
C LYS A 158 1.71 7.99 15.70
N ASN A 159 1.12 7.20 16.59
CA ASN A 159 0.77 7.64 17.94
C ASN A 159 2.00 8.00 18.77
N LYS A 160 3.05 7.15 18.73
CA LYS A 160 4.32 7.40 19.43
C LYS A 160 5.00 8.71 19.02
N ASN A 161 4.72 9.21 17.81
CA ASN A 161 5.31 10.44 17.27
C ASN A 161 4.32 11.62 17.25
N GLY A 162 3.13 11.51 17.88
CA GLY A 162 2.14 12.58 17.88
C GLY A 162 1.49 12.86 16.52
N LEU A 163 1.50 11.87 15.62
CA LEU A 163 1.00 11.97 14.23
C LEU A 163 -0.35 11.28 14.03
N ALA A 164 -1.13 11.09 15.11
CA ALA A 164 -2.42 10.39 15.05
C ALA A 164 -3.40 11.02 14.02
N ASN A 165 -3.37 12.35 13.89
CA ASN A 165 -4.22 13.13 12.99
C ASN A 165 -3.76 13.14 11.52
N ILE A 166 -2.58 12.61 11.21
CA ILE A 166 -2.13 12.46 9.82
C ILE A 166 -2.92 11.32 9.18
N SER A 167 -3.42 11.48 7.95
CA SER A 167 -4.15 10.41 7.25
C SER A 167 -3.24 9.22 6.96
N PHE A 168 -3.82 8.03 6.73
CA PHE A 168 -3.02 6.90 6.25
C PHE A 168 -2.43 7.19 4.87
N GLU A 169 -3.15 7.89 4.00
CA GLU A 169 -2.66 8.31 2.68
C GLU A 169 -1.35 9.12 2.73
N ASP A 170 -1.32 10.15 3.58
CA ASP A 170 -0.13 10.99 3.74
C ASP A 170 1.02 10.20 4.36
N PHE A 171 0.70 9.38 5.36
CA PHE A 171 1.69 8.59 6.08
C PHE A 171 2.26 7.45 5.21
N ASP A 172 1.44 6.82 4.37
CA ASP A 172 1.85 5.78 3.42
C ASP A 172 2.82 6.32 2.39
N SER A 173 2.58 7.53 1.87
CA SER A 173 3.50 8.20 0.94
C SER A 173 4.88 8.42 1.58
N PHE A 174 4.90 8.83 2.85
CA PHE A 174 6.12 8.92 3.65
C PHE A 174 6.80 7.55 3.84
N LEU A 175 6.09 6.53 4.30
CA LEU A 175 6.65 5.19 4.52
C LEU A 175 7.23 4.59 3.23
N TRP A 176 6.54 4.76 2.10
CA TRP A 176 6.99 4.28 0.80
C TRP A 176 8.27 4.97 0.32
N LEU A 177 8.39 6.29 0.51
CA LEU A 177 9.59 7.04 0.15
C LEU A 177 10.76 6.72 1.10
N PHE A 178 10.51 6.67 2.41
CA PHE A 178 11.51 6.30 3.41
C PHE A 178 12.05 4.89 3.17
N GLY A 179 11.18 3.91 2.93
CA GLY A 179 11.59 2.54 2.64
C GLY A 179 12.42 2.42 1.36
N GLN A 180 12.14 3.23 0.34
CA GLN A 180 12.98 3.29 -0.86
C GLN A 180 14.35 3.92 -0.59
N LEU A 181 14.42 4.97 0.22
CA LEU A 181 15.69 5.56 0.66
C LEU A 181 16.54 4.54 1.44
N GLU A 182 15.93 3.78 2.35
CA GLU A 182 16.62 2.70 3.07
C GLU A 182 17.11 1.59 2.14
N SER A 183 16.31 1.27 1.12
CA SER A 183 16.69 0.30 0.09
C SER A 183 17.90 0.79 -0.71
N LEU A 184 17.92 2.06 -1.12
CA LEU A 184 19.06 2.70 -1.80
C LEU A 184 20.32 2.65 -0.93
N ASN A 185 20.22 3.06 0.34
CA ASN A 185 21.34 3.12 1.27
C ASN A 185 21.90 1.73 1.62
N SER A 186 21.10 0.68 1.48
CA SER A 186 21.52 -0.72 1.64
C SER A 186 22.17 -1.31 0.38
N GLY A 187 22.41 -0.52 -0.67
CA GLY A 187 22.99 -0.97 -1.94
C GLY A 187 22.04 -1.80 -2.82
N LYS A 188 20.74 -1.87 -2.47
CA LYS A 188 19.75 -2.57 -3.29
C LYS A 188 19.30 -1.67 -4.43
N SER A 189 19.45 -2.14 -5.67
CA SER A 189 19.32 -1.32 -6.88
C SER A 189 17.91 -1.13 -7.41
N LYS A 190 16.91 -1.89 -6.92
CA LYS A 190 15.55 -1.87 -7.47
C LYS A 190 14.63 -1.01 -6.61
N ILE A 191 14.55 0.27 -6.94
CA ILE A 191 13.51 1.20 -6.44
C ILE A 191 12.71 1.78 -7.62
N ASN A 192 11.67 2.56 -7.35
CA ASN A 192 10.89 3.24 -8.38
C ASN A 192 11.79 4.16 -9.22
N LYS A 193 11.58 4.14 -10.54
CA LYS A 193 12.41 4.88 -11.51
C LYS A 193 12.33 6.40 -11.31
N GLU A 194 11.16 6.95 -11.05
CA GLU A 194 10.97 8.38 -10.82
C GLU A 194 11.62 8.80 -9.50
N VAL A 195 11.47 7.99 -8.45
CA VAL A 195 12.13 8.20 -7.15
C VAL A 195 13.65 8.17 -7.31
N SER A 196 14.19 7.19 -8.04
CA SER A 196 15.64 7.11 -8.32
C SER A 196 16.15 8.31 -9.10
N ALA A 197 15.40 8.76 -10.11
CA ALA A 197 15.77 9.94 -10.90
C ALA A 197 15.76 11.22 -10.05
N LEU A 198 14.74 11.40 -9.20
CA LEU A 198 14.64 12.56 -8.33
C LEU A 198 15.72 12.54 -7.24
N TYR A 199 16.00 11.38 -6.64
CA TYR A 199 17.07 11.22 -5.66
C TYR A 199 18.45 11.59 -6.24
N LYS A 200 18.74 11.20 -7.49
CA LYS A 200 19.98 11.59 -8.18
C LYS A 200 20.09 13.09 -8.43
N LYS A 201 18.95 13.77 -8.55
CA LYS A 201 18.88 15.22 -8.80
C LYS A 201 18.99 16.03 -7.50
N ASP A 202 18.37 15.56 -6.42
CA ASP A 202 18.28 16.25 -5.14
C ASP A 202 18.22 15.25 -3.98
N SER A 203 19.37 14.68 -3.60
CA SER A 203 19.47 13.73 -2.50
C SER A 203 19.22 14.37 -1.14
N GLU A 204 19.56 15.65 -0.98
CA GLU A 204 19.37 16.41 0.26
C GLU A 204 17.90 16.50 0.65
N LEU A 205 17.01 16.66 -0.34
CA LEU A 205 15.56 16.61 -0.09
C LEU A 205 15.12 15.26 0.50
N PHE A 206 15.71 14.14 0.08
CA PHE A 206 15.37 12.82 0.62
C PHE A 206 15.92 12.61 2.03
N TYR A 207 17.09 13.16 2.36
CA TYR A 207 17.63 13.03 3.72
C TYR A 207 16.75 13.72 4.77
N LYS A 208 15.92 14.69 4.38
CA LYS A 208 14.89 15.30 5.24
C LYS A 208 13.71 14.37 5.56
N LEU A 209 13.66 13.17 4.99
CA LEU A 209 12.73 12.11 5.42
C LEU A 209 13.18 11.45 6.75
N ARG A 210 14.42 11.67 7.19
CA ARG A 210 14.99 11.07 8.41
C ARG A 210 14.75 11.91 9.66
#